data_AF-A0A1A8BPC7-F1
#
_entry.id   AF-A0A1A8BPC7-F1
#
_cell.length_a   1.000
_cell.length_b   1.000
_cell.length_c   1.000
_cell.angle_alpha   90.00
_cell.angle_beta   90.00
_cell.angle_gamma   90.00
#
_symmetry.space_group_name_H-M   'P 1'
#
loop_
_entity.id
_entity.type
_entity.pdbx_description
1 polymer ?
#
loop_
_entity_poly.entity_id
_entity_poly.type
_entity_poly.pdbx_seq_one_letter_code
_entity_poly.pdbx_strand_id
1 'polypeptide(L)'
;MLLKDLPREALMRPLSRNEVLGMLVRLTIFGAATYYSIKWVVEAMDPTAKQKSQAKKRAEQLMKRIGVEGVRLTEYEMNIATHLVDPQTVKVSWRDIAGLDEIIHELQDTVILPFQKRHLLPGSKLFQPPK
;
A
#
# COMPACT_ATOMS: atom_id res chain seq x y z
N MET A 1 9.04 -34.20 31.96
CA MET A 1 9.71 -35.41 32.50
C MET A 1 10.32 -36.29 31.39
N LEU A 2 10.62 -35.75 30.20
CA LEU A 2 10.92 -36.53 28.97
C LEU A 2 12.24 -36.11 28.27
N LEU A 3 13.11 -35.38 28.97
CA LEU A 3 14.40 -34.87 28.44
C LEU A 3 15.61 -35.41 29.21
N LYS A 4 15.42 -36.34 30.16
CA LYS A 4 16.48 -36.87 31.02
C LYS A 4 17.21 -38.09 30.48
N ASP A 5 16.67 -38.76 29.45
CA ASP A 5 17.20 -40.01 28.91
C ASP A 5 17.88 -39.83 27.54
N LEU A 6 18.65 -38.76 27.36
CA LEU A 6 19.59 -38.67 26.23
C LEU A 6 20.88 -39.41 26.62
N PRO A 7 21.25 -40.51 25.96
CA PRO A 7 22.44 -41.27 26.30
C PRO A 7 23.68 -40.41 26.04
N ARG A 8 24.33 -39.94 27.12
CA ARG A 8 25.58 -39.15 27.07
C ARG A 8 26.73 -39.90 26.38
N GLU A 9 26.63 -41.21 26.28
CA GLU A 9 27.53 -42.13 25.55
C GLU A 9 27.53 -41.90 24.03
N ALA A 10 26.40 -41.47 23.44
CA ALA A 10 26.30 -41.22 22.00
C ALA A 10 26.99 -39.90 21.58
N LEU A 11 27.20 -38.97 22.53
CA LEU A 11 27.85 -37.69 22.31
C LEU A 11 29.39 -37.77 22.34
N MET A 12 29.96 -38.84 22.91
CA MET A 12 31.41 -38.98 23.18
C MET A 12 32.13 -39.91 22.19
N ARG A 13 31.49 -40.30 21.07
CA ARG A 13 32.15 -41.06 20.01
C ARG A 13 33.00 -40.14 19.12
N PRO A 14 34.23 -40.54 18.72
CA PRO A 14 35.03 -39.77 17.77
C PRO A 14 34.31 -39.78 16.42
N LEU A 15 33.75 -38.62 16.04
CA LEU A 15 33.03 -38.42 14.80
C LEU A 15 33.96 -38.68 13.60
N SER A 16 33.62 -39.66 12.77
CA SER A 16 34.32 -39.92 11.52
C SER A 16 34.13 -38.74 10.55
N ARG A 17 35.12 -38.46 9.70
CA ARG A 17 35.06 -37.35 8.72
C ARG A 17 33.79 -37.39 7.85
N ASN A 18 33.31 -38.59 7.53
CA ASN A 18 32.10 -38.80 6.72
C ASN A 18 30.81 -38.49 7.51
N GLU A 19 30.84 -38.68 8.83
CA GLU A 19 29.72 -38.41 9.73
C GLU A 19 29.61 -36.90 10.02
N VAL A 20 30.74 -36.22 10.20
CA VAL A 20 30.79 -34.74 10.29
C VAL A 20 30.27 -34.10 9.00
N LEU A 21 30.68 -34.61 7.84
CA LEU A 21 30.21 -34.10 6.55
C LEU A 21 28.70 -34.30 6.39
N GLY A 22 28.18 -35.49 6.74
CA GLY A 22 26.75 -35.77 6.74
C GLY A 22 25.97 -34.86 7.70
N MET A 23 26.54 -34.56 8.87
CA MET A 23 25.93 -33.65 9.85
C MET A 23 25.87 -32.22 9.33
N LEU A 24 26.92 -31.71 8.67
CA LEU A 24 26.94 -30.38 8.06
C LEU A 24 25.92 -30.26 6.91
N VAL A 25 25.81 -31.29 6.07
CA VAL A 25 24.80 -31.33 5.00
C VAL A 25 23.39 -31.33 5.58
N ARG A 26 23.12 -32.10 6.64
CA ARG A 26 21.80 -32.10 7.29
C ARG A 26 21.47 -30.77 7.95
N LEU A 27 22.44 -30.13 8.60
CA LEU A 27 22.25 -28.87 9.30
C LEU A 27 22.00 -27.72 8.32
N THR A 28 22.67 -27.73 7.17
CA THR A 28 22.45 -26.77 6.08
C THR A 28 21.10 -26.97 5.40
N ILE A 29 20.71 -28.21 5.09
CA ILE A 29 19.39 -28.52 4.52
C ILE A 29 18.28 -28.12 5.51
N PHE A 30 18.42 -28.48 6.77
CA PHE A 30 17.44 -28.13 7.81
C PHE A 30 17.35 -26.62 8.04
N GLY A 31 18.49 -25.92 8.06
CA GLY A 31 18.55 -24.46 8.16
C GLY A 31 17.89 -23.77 6.97
N ALA A 32 18.17 -24.23 5.75
CA ALA A 32 17.53 -23.71 4.54
C ALA A 32 16.01 -23.96 4.54
N ALA A 33 15.59 -25.20 4.84
CA ALA A 33 14.17 -25.55 4.93
C ALA A 33 13.44 -24.71 5.99
N THR A 34 14.06 -24.49 7.15
CA THR A 34 13.50 -23.66 8.23
C THR A 34 13.38 -22.19 7.80
N TYR A 35 14.41 -21.64 7.14
CA TYR A 35 14.38 -20.26 6.64
C TYR A 35 13.25 -20.04 5.62
N TYR A 36 13.13 -20.92 4.62
CA TYR A 36 12.08 -20.82 3.61
C TYR A 36 10.69 -21.05 4.21
N SER A 37 10.57 -21.95 5.19
CA SER A 37 9.29 -22.19 5.89
C SER A 37 8.84 -20.94 6.66
N ILE A 38 9.74 -20.30 7.41
CA ILE A 38 9.42 -19.07 8.15
C ILE A 38 9.07 -17.95 7.18
N LYS A 39 9.83 -17.77 6.10
CA LYS A 39 9.54 -16.75 5.09
C LYS A 39 8.14 -16.94 4.48
N TRP A 40 7.78 -18.18 4.13
CA TRP A 40 6.46 -18.50 3.59
C TRP A 40 5.34 -18.23 4.60
N VAL A 41 5.54 -18.59 5.87
CA VAL A 41 4.57 -18.29 6.94
C VAL A 41 4.41 -16.79 7.14
N VAL A 42 5.48 -16.00 7.14
CA VAL A 42 5.42 -14.54 7.27
C VAL A 42 4.68 -13.91 6.07
N GLU A 43 4.97 -14.37 4.85
CA GLU A 43 4.28 -13.91 3.64
C GLU A 43 2.80 -14.34 3.61
N ALA A 44 2.46 -15.52 4.14
CA ALA A 44 1.09 -16.01 4.23
C ALA A 44 0.28 -15.36 5.37
N MET A 45 0.95 -15.00 6.46
CA MET A 45 0.35 -14.37 7.63
C MET A 45 0.15 -12.87 7.47
N ASP A 46 0.82 -12.19 6.53
CA ASP A 46 0.52 -10.80 6.20
C ASP A 46 -0.82 -10.74 5.42
N PRO A 47 -1.96 -10.50 6.10
CA PRO A 47 -3.26 -10.51 5.46
C PRO A 47 -3.49 -9.22 4.67
N THR A 48 -2.57 -8.24 4.79
CA THR A 48 -2.70 -6.92 4.18
C THR A 48 -2.03 -6.82 2.82
N ALA A 49 -1.06 -7.69 2.49
CA ALA A 49 -0.35 -7.64 1.21
C ALA A 49 -1.28 -7.73 -0.01
N LYS A 50 -2.30 -8.61 0.06
CA LYS A 50 -3.34 -8.71 -0.98
C LYS A 50 -4.21 -7.45 -1.07
N GLN A 51 -4.62 -6.90 0.07
CA GLN A 51 -5.44 -5.69 0.13
C GLN A 51 -4.67 -4.47 -0.41
N LYS A 52 -3.38 -4.34 -0.06
CA LYS A 52 -2.48 -3.29 -0.57
C LYS A 52 -2.33 -3.35 -2.09
N SER A 53 -2.11 -4.56 -2.64
CA SER A 53 -2.02 -4.74 -4.10
C SER A 53 -3.32 -4.36 -4.80
N GLN A 54 -4.48 -4.73 -4.24
CA GLN A 54 -5.78 -4.38 -4.79
C GLN A 54 -6.06 -2.87 -4.71
N ALA A 55 -5.75 -2.23 -3.57
CA ALA A 55 -5.88 -0.79 -3.40
C ALA A 55 -5.04 -0.03 -4.43
N LYS A 56 -3.79 -0.45 -4.62
CA LYS A 56 -2.89 0.13 -5.64
C LYS A 56 -3.48 0.01 -7.05
N LYS A 57 -3.98 -1.17 -7.43
CA LYS A 57 -4.61 -1.38 -8.75
C LYS A 57 -5.83 -0.49 -8.95
N ARG A 58 -6.67 -0.31 -7.92
CA ARG A 58 -7.85 0.56 -7.97
C ARG A 58 -7.46 2.03 -8.12
N ALA A 59 -6.48 2.49 -7.35
CA ALA A 59 -5.96 3.85 -7.47
C ALA A 59 -5.35 4.09 -8.85
N GLU A 60 -4.56 3.16 -9.39
CA GLU A 60 -4.00 3.28 -10.75
C GLU A 60 -5.09 3.36 -11.82
N GLN A 61 -6.15 2.54 -11.71
CA GLN A 61 -7.29 2.61 -12.63
C GLN A 61 -8.03 3.95 -12.53
N LEU A 62 -8.23 4.45 -11.31
CA LEU A 62 -8.91 5.72 -11.08
C LEU A 62 -8.08 6.89 -11.61
N MET A 63 -6.77 6.90 -11.38
CA MET A 63 -5.84 7.91 -11.91
C MET A 63 -5.86 7.94 -13.44
N LYS A 64 -5.90 6.76 -14.08
CA LYS A 64 -6.08 6.65 -15.54
C LYS A 64 -7.41 7.22 -16.02
N ARG A 65 -8.51 7.00 -15.29
CA ARG A 65 -9.82 7.57 -15.64
C ARG A 65 -9.85 9.09 -15.52
N ILE A 66 -9.21 9.63 -14.49
CA ILE A 66 -9.11 11.09 -14.27
C ILE A 66 -8.14 11.74 -15.27
N GLY A 67 -7.26 10.95 -15.91
CA GLY A 67 -6.27 11.43 -16.89
C GLY A 67 -5.01 11.99 -16.26
N VAL A 68 -4.72 11.63 -15.00
CA VAL A 68 -3.48 12.01 -14.32
C VAL A 68 -2.43 10.93 -14.56
N GLU A 69 -1.55 11.18 -15.53
CA GLU A 69 -0.46 10.27 -15.88
C GLU A 69 0.90 10.80 -15.42
N GLY A 70 1.83 9.90 -15.10
CA GLY A 70 3.24 10.26 -14.83
C GLY A 70 3.57 10.74 -13.41
N VAL A 71 2.63 10.71 -12.46
CA VAL A 71 2.88 11.09 -11.06
C VAL A 71 3.40 9.89 -10.26
N ARG A 72 4.56 10.06 -9.60
CA ARG A 72 5.09 9.06 -8.65
C ARG A 72 4.50 9.32 -7.27
N LEU A 73 3.55 8.49 -6.86
CA LEU A 73 2.93 8.58 -5.53
C LEU A 73 3.60 7.62 -4.54
N THR A 74 3.73 8.05 -3.30
CA THR A 74 4.11 7.20 -2.18
C THR A 74 2.98 6.22 -1.81
N GLU A 75 3.26 5.21 -0.98
CA GLU A 75 2.23 4.25 -0.54
C GLU A 75 1.06 4.95 0.19
N TYR A 76 1.37 5.94 1.03
CA TYR A 76 0.35 6.71 1.74
C TYR A 76 -0.50 7.56 0.78
N GLU A 77 0.13 8.26 -0.16
CA GLU A 77 -0.59 9.05 -1.17
C GLU A 77 -1.40 8.15 -2.12
N MET A 78 -0.93 6.94 -2.41
CA MET A 78 -1.68 5.96 -3.19
C MET A 78 -2.96 5.53 -2.46
N ASN A 79 -2.88 5.34 -1.14
CA ASN A 79 -4.07 5.06 -0.33
C ASN A 79 -5.04 6.25 -0.37
N ILE A 80 -4.56 7.48 -0.27
CA ILE A 80 -5.40 8.69 -0.40
C ILE A 80 -6.01 8.76 -1.81
N ALA A 81 -5.24 8.42 -2.84
CA ALA A 81 -5.69 8.44 -4.23
C ALA A 81 -6.87 7.49 -4.47
N THR A 82 -7.00 6.39 -3.71
CA THR A 82 -8.19 5.51 -3.80
C THR A 82 -9.49 6.20 -3.42
N HIS A 83 -9.43 7.30 -2.66
CA HIS A 83 -10.60 8.05 -2.22
C HIS A 83 -10.96 9.21 -3.16
N LEU A 84 -10.21 9.41 -4.25
CA LEU A 84 -10.55 10.42 -5.25
C LEU A 84 -11.87 10.06 -5.93
N VAL A 85 -12.59 11.08 -6.38
CA VAL A 85 -13.86 10.92 -7.10
C VAL A 85 -13.67 11.47 -8.50
N ASP A 86 -14.05 10.68 -9.50
CA ASP A 86 -14.05 11.10 -10.89
C ASP A 86 -15.25 12.04 -11.15
N PRO A 87 -15.03 13.28 -11.62
CA PRO A 87 -16.11 14.22 -11.94
C PRO A 87 -17.16 13.65 -12.91
N GLN A 88 -16.78 12.75 -13.82
CA GLN A 88 -17.70 12.13 -14.78
C GLN A 88 -18.75 11.21 -14.10
N THR A 89 -18.49 10.77 -12.87
CA THR A 89 -19.41 9.91 -12.11
C THR A 89 -20.49 10.71 -11.38
N VAL A 90 -20.30 12.02 -11.20
CA VAL A 90 -21.26 12.90 -10.55
C VAL A 90 -22.38 13.23 -11.54
N LYS A 91 -23.60 12.76 -11.25
CA LYS A 91 -24.76 12.90 -12.16
C LYS A 91 -25.56 14.19 -12.00
N VAL A 92 -25.25 14.97 -10.97
CA VAL A 92 -25.98 16.19 -10.63
C VAL A 92 -25.23 17.43 -11.12
N SER A 93 -25.98 18.45 -11.54
CA SER A 93 -25.47 19.73 -12.03
C SER A 93 -26.04 20.89 -11.21
N TRP A 94 -25.47 22.09 -11.39
CA TRP A 94 -25.96 23.30 -10.72
C TRP A 94 -27.41 23.64 -11.06
N ARG A 95 -27.92 23.20 -12.22
CA ARG A 95 -29.31 23.42 -12.65
C ARG A 95 -30.32 22.56 -11.89
N ASP A 96 -29.84 21.50 -11.24
CA ASP A 96 -30.67 20.57 -10.49
C ASP A 96 -30.92 21.05 -9.04
N ILE A 97 -30.34 22.19 -8.64
CA ILE A 97 -30.46 22.78 -7.31
C ILE A 97 -31.38 24.01 -7.40
N ALA A 98 -32.55 23.96 -6.76
CA ALA A 98 -33.53 25.05 -6.79
C ALA A 98 -33.49 25.92 -5.53
N GLY A 99 -33.71 27.23 -5.69
CA GLY A 99 -33.93 28.18 -4.59
C GLY A 99 -32.67 28.68 -3.87
N LEU A 100 -31.49 28.36 -4.40
CA LEU A 100 -30.18 28.76 -3.85
C LEU A 100 -29.32 29.51 -4.89
N ASP A 101 -29.94 30.17 -5.86
CA ASP A 101 -29.25 30.79 -7.00
C ASP A 101 -28.19 31.81 -6.56
N GLU A 102 -28.48 32.62 -5.53
CA GLU A 102 -27.52 33.58 -4.97
C GLU A 102 -26.25 32.89 -4.44
N ILE A 103 -26.41 31.81 -3.66
CA ILE A 103 -25.30 31.03 -3.10
C ILE A 103 -24.54 30.30 -4.21
N ILE A 104 -25.25 29.78 -5.22
CA ILE A 104 -24.63 29.12 -6.37
C ILE A 104 -23.75 30.12 -7.12
N HIS A 105 -24.24 31.34 -7.36
CA HIS A 105 -23.46 32.40 -8.00
C HIS A 105 -22.24 32.81 -7.16
N GLU A 106 -22.41 32.99 -5.85
CA GLU A 106 -21.30 33.29 -4.95
C GLU A 106 -20.22 32.20 -4.99
N LEU A 107 -20.60 30.92 -4.90
CA LEU A 107 -19.67 29.80 -4.96
C LEU A 107 -18.98 29.69 -6.33
N GLN A 108 -19.71 29.94 -7.42
CA GLN A 108 -19.14 29.92 -8.76
C GLN A 108 -18.05 30.98 -8.92
N ASP A 109 -18.27 32.19 -8.44
CA ASP A 109 -17.32 33.30 -8.58
C ASP A 109 -16.16 33.23 -7.59
N THR A 110 -16.43 32.87 -6.34
CA THR A 110 -15.43 32.89 -5.26
C THR A 110 -14.60 31.61 -5.17
N VAL A 111 -15.16 30.46 -5.51
CA VAL A 111 -14.51 29.15 -5.39
C VAL A 111 -14.24 28.54 -6.75
N ILE A 112 -15.24 28.32 -7.60
CA ILE A 112 -15.05 27.53 -8.82
C ILE A 112 -14.17 28.26 -9.85
N LEU A 113 -14.46 29.54 -10.11
CA LEU A 113 -13.78 30.33 -11.14
C LEU A 113 -12.28 30.46 -10.88
N PRO A 114 -11.80 30.74 -9.65
CA PRO A 114 -10.37 30.74 -9.37
C PRO A 114 -9.67 29.43 -9.73
N PHE A 115 -10.27 28.27 -9.42
CA PHE A 115 -9.65 26.98 -9.73
C PHE A 115 -9.60 26.70 -11.24
N GLN A 116 -10.63 27.08 -11.99
CA GLN A 116 -10.64 26.94 -13.45
C GLN A 116 -9.64 27.86 -14.15
N LYS A 117 -9.53 29.12 -13.68
CA LYS A 117 -8.69 30.16 -14.29
C LYS A 117 -7.54 30.56 -13.39
N ARG A 118 -6.79 29.58 -12.90
CA ARG A 118 -5.68 29.77 -11.95
C ARG A 118 -4.65 30.82 -12.42
N HIS A 119 -4.39 30.89 -13.73
CA HIS A 119 -3.45 31.84 -14.32
C HIS A 119 -3.86 33.32 -14.14
N LEU A 120 -5.15 33.60 -13.91
CA LEU A 120 -5.64 34.97 -13.66
C LEU A 120 -5.43 35.40 -12.19
N LEU A 121 -5.20 34.46 -11.27
CA LEU A 121 -5.11 34.72 -9.83
C LEU A 121 -3.85 34.10 -9.19
N PRO A 122 -2.64 34.48 -9.65
CA PRO A 122 -1.40 33.86 -9.22
C PRO A 122 -1.07 34.06 -7.72
N GLY A 123 -1.61 35.11 -7.10
CA GLY A 123 -1.40 35.44 -5.68
C GLY A 123 -2.47 34.95 -4.72
N SER A 124 -3.44 34.15 -5.17
CA SER A 124 -4.55 33.71 -4.32
C SER A 124 -4.10 32.73 -3.24
N LYS A 125 -4.53 32.99 -1.99
CA LYS A 125 -4.32 32.08 -0.85
C LYS A 125 -5.13 30.79 -0.96
N LEU A 126 -6.13 30.72 -1.85
CA LEU A 126 -6.97 29.54 -2.05
C LEU A 126 -6.20 28.32 -2.57
N PHE A 127 -5.08 28.55 -3.25
CA PHE A 127 -4.25 27.47 -3.81
C PHE A 127 -3.10 27.05 -2.88
N GLN A 128 -3.02 27.63 -1.69
CA GLN A 128 -2.01 27.27 -0.70
C GLN A 128 -2.57 26.18 0.22
N PRO A 129 -1.73 25.24 0.68
CA PRO A 129 -2.15 24.30 1.70
C PRO A 129 -2.60 25.07 2.95
N PRO A 130 -3.63 24.58 3.67
CA PRO A 130 -4.01 25.16 4.94
C PRO A 130 -2.82 25.12 5.91
N LYS A 131 -2.68 26.17 6.73
CA LYS A 131 -1.66 26.27 7.77
C LYS A 131 -2.00 25.40 8.97
#